data_AF-A0A3P9KUJ2-F1
#
_entry.id   AF-A0A3P9KUJ2-F1
#
_cell.length_a   1.000
_cell.length_b   1.000
_cell.length_c   1.000
_cell.angle_alpha   90.00
_cell.angle_beta   90.00
_cell.angle_gamma   90.00
#
_symmetry.space_group_name_H-M   'P 1'
#
loop_
_entity.id
_entity.type
_entity.pdbx_description
1 polymer ?
#
loop_
_entity_poly.entity_id
_entity_poly.type
_entity_poly.pdbx_seq_one_letter_code
_entity_poly.pdbx_strand_id
1 'polypeptide(L)'
;LSSTELPERMSKHRQKNSEKSAAPLQEDAPKKPQKSTPTTNGGPGPQGPRSSSGCLGLFATTLFYVALIGAAGFAAFHLQQLLEKLQKVLKEFVFLHFYQVDSLKSVVDGLESSLGITRRELETAVSRMKRGEVETRRVEEALQKLQNDLLKDLSDGIKEVKEARELDFSSLEKAVEERLAEVSQSITASVGEFTESQGEVQTQLADLKARLGGIEDPTLIKQQIGTTGSLKKSLSAAEAEVQAETADSLSASLSDVNVKIESLFAKYDAHESSFASQGAAVEKIKADLKQELEELKSSVEELQSKIPAGGDLMESDSMDSISLQVDDLEKRLAAVEASSGMKPEHLESSTKLEDHEEAIAALQEVLQKTSQELAGLSESMEGAEKSSVEELRSKVAALSGEQKQLHAKDSDLDGQVGELKVRLAALEESSSRMNPEQLESLRTMVDGLESKAAKLEGHDEAI
;
A
#
# COMPACT_ATOMS: atom_id res chain seq x y z
N LEU A 1 18.25 -46.86 -16.14
CA LEU A 1 19.12 -45.76 -15.65
C LEU A 1 18.23 -44.92 -14.74
N SER A 2 17.92 -45.32 -13.50
CA SER A 2 18.77 -45.68 -12.36
C SER A 2 19.56 -44.49 -11.80
N SER A 3 19.49 -44.36 -10.47
CA SER A 3 20.18 -43.44 -9.53
C SER A 3 19.36 -42.18 -9.18
N THR A 4 18.66 -42.11 -8.04
CA THR A 4 19.04 -42.28 -6.62
C THR A 4 19.89 -41.12 -6.11
N GLU A 5 19.36 -40.30 -5.19
CA GLU A 5 19.97 -40.10 -3.86
C GLU A 5 19.05 -39.33 -2.89
N LEU A 6 18.91 -39.93 -1.71
CA LEU A 6 18.50 -39.35 -0.42
C LEU A 6 19.59 -38.37 0.06
N PRO A 7 19.28 -37.47 1.00
CA PRO A 7 19.44 -37.74 2.44
C PRO A 7 18.29 -37.09 3.27
N GLU A 8 18.15 -37.21 4.58
CA GLU A 8 18.49 -38.17 5.63
C GLU A 8 17.72 -37.62 6.85
N ARG A 9 17.39 -38.50 7.80
CA ARG A 9 16.55 -38.24 8.96
C ARG A 9 17.32 -37.54 10.10
N MET A 10 16.52 -37.17 11.12
CA MET A 10 16.83 -36.93 12.54
C MET A 10 17.07 -35.44 12.85
N SER A 11 16.44 -34.82 13.85
CA SER A 11 16.18 -35.31 15.21
C SER A 11 15.02 -34.55 15.88
N LYS A 12 13.95 -35.27 16.27
CA LYS A 12 12.93 -34.78 17.23
C LYS A 12 13.23 -35.37 18.60
N HIS A 13 13.65 -34.52 19.53
CA HIS A 13 13.89 -34.85 20.93
C HIS A 13 12.95 -34.00 21.80
N ARG A 14 11.96 -34.63 22.45
CA ARG A 14 11.49 -34.30 23.81
C ARG A 14 10.46 -35.36 24.25
N GLN A 15 10.91 -36.41 24.93
CA GLN A 15 10.96 -36.57 26.38
C GLN A 15 9.64 -37.11 26.96
N LYS A 16 9.66 -38.43 27.18
CA LYS A 16 8.60 -39.26 27.75
C LYS A 16 9.14 -39.68 29.12
N ASN A 17 8.61 -39.13 30.20
CA ASN A 17 8.88 -39.63 31.54
C ASN A 17 7.70 -40.46 32.03
N SER A 18 7.97 -41.75 32.17
CA SER A 18 7.22 -42.72 32.95
C SER A 18 7.99 -42.96 34.24
N GLU A 19 7.39 -42.75 35.41
CA GLU A 19 7.86 -43.37 36.64
C GLU A 19 6.69 -44.04 37.36
N LYS A 20 6.90 -45.33 37.63
CA LYS A 20 6.07 -46.29 38.34
C LYS A 20 6.98 -46.97 39.36
N SER A 21 6.41 -47.28 40.52
CA SER A 21 6.97 -47.96 41.71
C SER A 21 7.57 -46.99 42.75
N ALA A 22 7.35 -47.10 44.06
CA ALA A 22 6.80 -48.19 44.87
C ALA A 22 6.21 -47.63 46.20
N ALA A 23 5.19 -48.32 46.74
CA ALA A 23 4.84 -48.33 48.17
C ALA A 23 5.91 -49.14 48.97
N PRO A 24 5.92 -49.27 50.33
CA PRO A 24 4.89 -48.92 51.31
C PRO A 24 5.41 -48.23 52.61
N LEU A 25 4.51 -47.58 53.36
CA LEU A 25 4.79 -47.18 54.75
C LEU A 25 4.24 -48.24 55.71
N GLN A 26 5.17 -48.87 56.40
CA GLN A 26 5.02 -49.91 57.40
C GLN A 26 5.03 -49.22 58.77
N GLU A 27 3.93 -49.35 59.51
CA GLU A 27 3.77 -48.87 60.87
C GLU A 27 4.20 -49.99 61.82
N ASP A 28 5.34 -49.79 62.49
CA ASP A 28 5.83 -50.66 63.55
C ASP A 28 6.17 -49.81 64.77
N ALA A 29 5.73 -50.28 65.94
CA ALA A 29 6.09 -49.79 67.27
C ALA A 29 7.61 -50.04 67.52
N PRO A 30 8.27 -49.82 68.69
CA PRO A 30 7.74 -49.75 70.06
C PRO A 30 8.53 -48.85 71.07
N LYS A 31 8.07 -48.76 72.33
CA LYS A 31 8.78 -49.21 73.56
C LYS A 31 8.45 -48.42 74.84
N LYS A 32 8.01 -49.22 75.82
CA LYS A 32 7.99 -49.03 77.28
C LYS A 32 9.42 -48.89 77.85
N PRO A 33 9.59 -48.46 79.10
CA PRO A 33 9.72 -49.43 80.21
C PRO A 33 8.94 -48.97 81.49
N GLN A 34 8.25 -49.81 82.28
CA GLN A 34 8.73 -50.79 83.29
C GLN A 34 9.80 -50.21 84.23
N LYS A 35 9.84 -50.36 85.56
CA LYS A 35 9.22 -51.20 86.60
C LYS A 35 9.77 -50.60 87.93
N SER A 36 9.16 -50.69 89.11
CA SER A 36 9.47 -51.74 90.09
C SER A 36 8.82 -51.44 91.44
N THR A 37 8.19 -52.46 92.01
CA THR A 37 8.01 -52.68 93.45
C THR A 37 9.35 -53.03 94.12
N PRO A 38 9.42 -53.03 95.45
CA PRO A 38 9.56 -54.33 96.10
C PRO A 38 8.76 -54.53 97.40
N THR A 39 8.55 -55.81 97.60
CA THR A 39 8.02 -56.62 98.71
C THR A 39 8.74 -56.40 100.05
N THR A 40 8.07 -56.72 101.18
CA THR A 40 8.46 -57.78 102.15
C THR A 40 8.15 -57.46 103.63
N ASN A 41 7.35 -58.35 104.22
CA ASN A 41 7.27 -58.86 105.60
C ASN A 41 7.19 -57.95 106.85
N GLY A 42 6.34 -58.39 107.79
CA GLY A 42 6.60 -58.28 109.22
C GLY A 42 5.36 -58.16 110.10
N GLY A 43 4.84 -59.27 110.61
CA GLY A 43 4.10 -59.24 111.88
C GLY A 43 5.04 -58.85 113.04
N PRO A 44 4.51 -58.47 114.21
CA PRO A 44 4.15 -59.53 115.16
C PRO A 44 2.88 -59.21 116.01
N GLY A 45 2.28 -60.26 116.59
CA GLY A 45 1.46 -60.12 117.80
C GLY A 45 2.32 -59.74 119.01
N PRO A 46 1.72 -59.26 120.11
CA PRO A 46 1.44 -60.23 121.19
C PRO A 46 0.19 -59.94 122.05
N GLN A 47 -0.31 -61.02 122.67
CA GLN A 47 -0.75 -61.15 124.07
C GLN A 47 -1.81 -60.19 124.67
N GLY A 48 -2.88 -60.80 125.20
CA GLY A 48 -3.72 -60.18 126.23
C GLY A 48 -2.98 -59.96 127.56
N PRO A 49 -3.66 -59.33 128.54
CA PRO A 49 -4.25 -60.17 129.57
C PRO A 49 -5.68 -59.79 129.95
N ARG A 50 -6.26 -60.72 130.70
CA ARG A 50 -7.58 -60.67 131.34
C ARG A 50 -7.58 -59.66 132.49
N SER A 51 -8.78 -59.13 132.75
CA SER A 51 -9.35 -58.85 134.07
C SER A 51 -8.99 -57.55 134.82
N SER A 52 -10.09 -56.92 135.26
CA SER A 52 -10.31 -56.19 136.51
C SER A 52 -10.07 -54.67 136.58
N SER A 53 -11.17 -53.97 136.91
CA SER A 53 -11.26 -52.88 137.87
C SER A 53 -10.77 -51.47 137.49
N GLY A 54 -11.69 -50.50 137.47
CA GLY A 54 -11.40 -49.10 137.80
C GLY A 54 -11.98 -48.05 136.85
N CYS A 55 -12.89 -47.21 137.36
CA CYS A 55 -13.58 -46.08 136.69
C CYS A 55 -12.69 -44.94 136.11
N LEU A 56 -11.40 -45.14 135.86
CA LEU A 56 -10.49 -44.15 135.24
C LEU A 56 -10.36 -44.32 133.71
N GLY A 57 -10.75 -45.48 133.17
CA GLY A 57 -10.71 -45.75 131.73
C GLY A 57 -11.74 -44.95 130.90
N LEU A 58 -12.87 -44.57 131.50
CA LEU A 58 -13.95 -43.84 130.81
C LEU A 58 -13.59 -42.38 130.51
N PHE A 59 -12.87 -41.69 131.41
CA PHE A 59 -12.42 -40.32 131.19
C PHE A 59 -11.29 -40.23 130.16
N ALA A 60 -10.34 -41.17 130.19
CA ALA A 60 -9.27 -41.23 129.19
C ALA A 60 -9.80 -41.58 127.79
N THR A 61 -10.74 -42.51 127.68
CA THR A 61 -11.40 -42.82 126.40
C THR A 61 -12.26 -41.65 125.90
N THR A 62 -13.06 -41.01 126.76
CA THR A 62 -13.84 -39.82 126.33
C THR A 62 -12.95 -38.67 125.87
N LEU A 63 -11.86 -38.36 126.57
CA LEU A 63 -10.89 -37.35 126.11
C LEU A 63 -10.23 -37.73 124.77
N PHE A 64 -9.91 -39.02 124.57
CA PHE A 64 -9.37 -39.52 123.31
C PHE A 64 -10.39 -39.40 122.16
N TYR A 65 -11.67 -39.72 122.38
CA TYR A 65 -12.71 -39.53 121.37
C TYR A 65 -12.96 -38.05 121.06
N VAL A 66 -12.92 -37.15 122.05
CA VAL A 66 -13.03 -35.70 121.82
C VAL A 66 -11.84 -35.18 121.00
N ALA A 67 -10.62 -35.65 121.28
CA ALA A 67 -9.44 -35.32 120.49
C ALA A 67 -9.54 -35.86 119.05
N LEU A 68 -10.06 -37.08 118.85
CA LEU A 68 -10.30 -37.64 117.52
C LEU A 68 -11.38 -36.88 116.75
N ILE A 69 -12.47 -36.48 117.40
CA ILE A 69 -13.54 -35.68 116.77
C ILE A 69 -12.99 -34.29 116.40
N GLY A 70 -12.18 -33.68 117.26
CA GLY A 70 -11.49 -32.42 116.97
C GLY A 70 -10.51 -32.53 115.82
N ALA A 71 -9.68 -33.58 115.79
CA ALA A 71 -8.73 -33.84 114.71
C ALA A 71 -9.43 -34.16 113.38
N ALA A 72 -10.52 -34.94 113.41
CA ALA A 72 -11.33 -35.23 112.24
C ALA A 72 -12.06 -33.97 111.72
N GLY A 73 -12.59 -33.12 112.61
CA GLY A 73 -13.18 -31.84 112.25
C GLY A 73 -12.17 -30.86 111.66
N PHE A 74 -10.96 -30.81 112.22
CA PHE A 74 -9.86 -29.99 111.70
C PHE A 74 -9.36 -30.51 110.34
N ALA A 75 -9.26 -31.83 110.16
CA ALA A 75 -8.92 -32.45 108.88
C ALA A 75 -10.02 -32.20 107.82
N ALA A 76 -11.30 -32.32 108.20
CA ALA A 76 -12.42 -32.00 107.32
C ALA A 76 -12.44 -30.52 106.92
N PHE A 77 -12.15 -29.61 107.86
CA PHE A 77 -12.04 -28.17 107.57
C PHE A 77 -10.88 -27.87 106.62
N HIS A 78 -9.71 -28.49 106.80
CA HIS A 78 -8.60 -28.34 105.87
C HIS A 78 -8.88 -28.96 104.50
N LEU A 79 -9.55 -30.11 104.45
CA LEU A 79 -10.00 -30.72 103.20
C LEU A 79 -11.02 -29.82 102.48
N GLN A 80 -11.93 -29.18 103.21
CA GLN A 80 -12.92 -28.25 102.65
C GLN A 80 -12.25 -26.97 102.12
N GLN A 81 -11.30 -26.39 102.87
CA GLN A 81 -10.50 -25.27 102.35
C GLN A 81 -9.68 -25.65 101.11
N LEU A 82 -9.11 -26.85 101.07
CA LEU A 82 -8.39 -27.34 99.88
C LEU A 82 -9.35 -27.56 98.70
N LEU A 83 -10.55 -28.09 98.95
CA LEU A 83 -11.57 -28.29 97.93
C LEU A 83 -12.06 -26.95 97.35
N GLU A 84 -12.30 -25.96 98.20
CA GLU A 84 -12.70 -24.62 97.79
C GLU A 84 -11.58 -23.91 96.99
N LYS A 85 -10.32 -24.05 97.42
CA LYS A 85 -9.16 -23.54 96.67
C LYS A 85 -9.01 -24.24 95.32
N LEU A 86 -9.15 -25.57 95.26
CA LEU A 86 -9.11 -26.33 94.01
C LEU A 86 -10.27 -25.98 93.09
N GLN A 87 -11.49 -25.82 93.61
CA GLN A 87 -12.64 -25.37 92.82
C GLN A 87 -12.45 -23.95 92.27
N LYS A 88 -11.85 -23.05 93.06
CA LYS A 88 -11.54 -21.69 92.60
C LYS A 88 -10.47 -21.71 91.50
N VAL A 89 -9.38 -22.45 91.69
CA VAL A 89 -8.32 -22.61 90.68
C VAL A 89 -8.86 -23.27 89.40
N LEU A 90 -9.70 -24.30 89.52
CA LEU A 90 -10.32 -24.95 88.36
C LEU A 90 -11.28 -24.01 87.62
N LYS A 91 -12.08 -23.21 88.34
CA LYS A 91 -12.96 -22.20 87.73
C LYS A 91 -12.17 -21.10 87.02
N GLU A 92 -11.11 -20.57 87.64
CA GLU A 92 -10.27 -19.56 86.99
C GLU A 92 -9.52 -20.13 85.78
N PHE A 93 -9.00 -21.36 85.87
CA PHE A 93 -8.35 -22.03 84.74
C PHE A 93 -9.31 -22.28 83.57
N VAL A 94 -10.52 -22.78 83.85
CA VAL A 94 -11.56 -22.98 82.83
C VAL A 94 -12.01 -21.65 82.24
N PHE A 95 -12.18 -20.60 83.05
CA PHE A 95 -12.56 -19.27 82.56
C PHE A 95 -11.48 -18.65 81.66
N LEU A 96 -10.20 -18.77 82.02
CA LEU A 96 -9.09 -18.28 81.22
C LEU A 96 -8.97 -19.04 79.89
N HIS A 97 -9.05 -20.37 79.94
CA HIS A 97 -9.04 -21.21 78.74
C HIS A 97 -10.25 -20.94 77.85
N PHE A 98 -11.43 -20.73 78.43
CA PHE A 98 -12.63 -20.39 77.69
C PHE A 98 -12.48 -19.04 76.99
N TYR A 99 -11.92 -18.03 77.66
CA TYR A 99 -11.62 -16.73 77.07
C TYR A 99 -10.60 -16.84 75.92
N GLN A 100 -9.56 -17.68 76.05
CA GLN A 100 -8.60 -17.93 74.99
C GLN A 100 -9.23 -18.66 73.79
N VAL A 101 -10.10 -19.64 74.04
CA VAL A 101 -10.84 -20.36 72.99
C VAL A 101 -11.82 -19.44 72.28
N ASP A 102 -12.51 -18.55 73.00
CA ASP A 102 -13.44 -17.58 72.42
C ASP A 102 -12.71 -16.52 71.58
N SER A 103 -11.54 -16.06 72.05
CA SER A 103 -10.65 -15.19 71.26
C SER A 103 -10.13 -15.91 70.01
N LEU A 104 -9.73 -17.18 70.12
CA LEU A 104 -9.26 -17.96 68.97
C LEU A 104 -10.39 -18.21 67.96
N LYS A 105 -11.61 -18.45 68.44
CA LYS A 105 -12.81 -18.57 67.61
C LYS A 105 -13.06 -17.30 66.81
N SER A 106 -12.96 -16.12 67.42
CA SER A 106 -13.09 -14.84 66.70
C SER A 106 -12.00 -14.64 65.63
N VAL A 107 -10.77 -15.07 65.88
CA VAL A 107 -9.69 -15.00 64.87
C VAL A 107 -9.99 -15.95 63.71
N VAL A 108 -10.48 -17.17 64.00
CA VAL A 108 -10.90 -18.13 62.97
C VAL A 108 -12.08 -17.60 62.15
N ASP A 109 -13.11 -17.03 62.79
CA ASP A 109 -14.26 -16.44 62.11
C ASP A 109 -13.82 -15.22 61.26
N GLY A 110 -12.85 -14.42 61.75
CA GLY A 110 -12.23 -13.33 61.00
C GLY A 110 -11.43 -13.83 59.79
N LEU A 111 -10.69 -14.92 59.95
CA LEU A 111 -9.96 -15.58 58.86
C LEU A 111 -10.92 -16.17 57.83
N GLU A 112 -12.00 -16.84 58.25
CA GLU A 112 -13.02 -17.39 57.36
C GLU A 112 -13.71 -16.28 56.57
N SER A 113 -14.03 -15.16 57.22
CA SER A 113 -14.58 -13.97 56.57
C SER A 113 -13.59 -13.38 55.55
N SER A 114 -12.31 -13.26 55.90
CA SER A 114 -11.27 -12.77 55.00
C SER A 114 -11.03 -13.71 53.80
N LEU A 115 -11.07 -15.03 54.03
CA LEU A 115 -10.96 -16.05 53.00
C LEU A 115 -12.19 -16.02 52.07
N GLY A 116 -13.38 -15.77 52.62
CA GLY A 116 -14.59 -15.57 51.84
C GLY A 116 -14.53 -14.31 50.96
N ILE A 117 -13.91 -13.23 51.44
CA ILE A 117 -13.68 -12.00 50.66
C ILE A 117 -12.68 -12.26 49.55
N THR A 118 -11.50 -12.82 49.85
CA THR A 118 -10.47 -13.10 48.85
C THR A 118 -10.96 -14.09 47.79
N ARG A 119 -11.77 -15.08 48.16
CA ARG A 119 -12.42 -15.97 47.20
C ARG A 119 -13.36 -15.23 46.25
N ARG A 120 -14.21 -14.32 46.77
CA ARG A 120 -15.11 -13.50 45.93
C ARG A 120 -14.33 -12.57 45.01
N GLU A 121 -13.25 -11.98 45.49
CA GLU A 121 -12.37 -11.15 44.68
C GLU A 121 -11.67 -11.96 43.59
N LEU A 122 -11.20 -13.17 43.90
CA LEU A 122 -10.63 -14.09 42.93
C LEU A 122 -11.65 -14.51 41.86
N GLU A 123 -12.87 -14.88 42.25
CA GLU A 123 -13.95 -15.21 41.29
C GLU A 123 -14.28 -14.01 40.38
N THR A 124 -14.22 -12.80 40.92
CA THR A 124 -14.37 -11.55 40.14
C THR A 124 -13.19 -11.33 39.19
N ALA A 125 -11.95 -11.52 39.65
CA ALA A 125 -10.76 -11.40 38.82
C ALA A 125 -10.75 -12.44 37.68
N VAL A 126 -11.11 -13.70 37.97
CA VAL A 126 -11.27 -14.76 36.97
C VAL A 126 -12.34 -14.41 35.94
N SER A 127 -13.45 -13.79 36.37
CA SER A 127 -14.51 -13.35 35.44
C SER A 127 -14.04 -12.22 34.52
N ARG A 128 -13.25 -11.27 35.04
CA ARG A 128 -12.61 -10.23 34.23
C ARG A 128 -11.58 -10.81 33.27
N MET A 129 -10.76 -11.76 33.72
CA MET A 129 -9.77 -12.46 32.90
C MET A 129 -10.44 -13.22 31.75
N LYS A 130 -11.51 -13.98 32.02
CA LYS A 130 -12.26 -14.69 30.97
C LYS A 130 -12.87 -13.74 29.94
N ARG A 131 -13.30 -12.54 30.36
CA ARG A 131 -13.75 -11.50 29.42
C ARG A 131 -12.58 -11.01 28.56
N GLY A 132 -11.43 -10.72 29.18
CA GLY A 132 -10.21 -10.36 28.46
C GLY A 132 -9.77 -11.43 27.46
N GLU A 133 -9.87 -12.71 27.81
CA GLU A 133 -9.55 -13.83 26.91
C GLU A 133 -10.45 -13.84 25.66
N VAL A 134 -11.74 -13.58 25.82
CA VAL A 134 -12.69 -13.47 24.69
C VAL A 134 -12.37 -12.25 23.82
N GLU A 135 -12.04 -11.12 24.43
CA GLU A 135 -11.61 -9.92 23.70
C GLU A 135 -10.31 -10.18 22.93
N THR A 136 -9.34 -10.88 23.52
CA THR A 136 -8.09 -11.26 22.83
C THR A 136 -8.36 -12.19 21.64
N ARG A 137 -9.28 -13.16 21.78
CA ARG A 137 -9.69 -14.01 20.65
C ARG A 137 -10.39 -13.22 19.55
N ARG A 138 -11.26 -12.26 19.92
CA ARG A 138 -11.93 -11.39 18.96
C ARG A 138 -10.94 -10.49 18.21
N VAL A 139 -9.91 -9.99 18.90
CA VAL A 139 -8.81 -9.23 18.28
C VAL A 139 -8.00 -10.12 17.34
N GLU A 140 -7.70 -11.36 17.74
CA GLU A 140 -7.02 -12.35 16.89
C GLU A 140 -7.82 -12.66 15.62
N GLU A 141 -9.13 -12.88 15.74
CA GLU A 141 -10.03 -13.08 14.59
C GLU A 141 -10.06 -11.85 13.67
N ALA A 142 -10.10 -10.63 14.24
CA ALA A 142 -10.07 -9.40 13.47
C ALA A 142 -8.74 -9.20 12.72
N LEU A 143 -7.61 -9.53 13.35
CA LEU A 143 -6.28 -9.49 12.73
C LEU A 143 -6.18 -10.51 11.59
N GLN A 144 -6.65 -11.74 11.80
CA GLN A 144 -6.62 -12.76 10.76
C GLN A 144 -7.52 -12.39 9.59
N LYS A 145 -8.69 -11.79 9.86
CA LYS A 145 -9.58 -11.27 8.83
C LYS A 145 -8.93 -10.11 8.06
N LEU A 146 -8.35 -9.14 8.77
CA LEU A 146 -7.65 -8.01 8.15
C LEU A 146 -6.49 -8.49 7.26
N GLN A 147 -5.71 -9.48 7.72
CA GLN A 147 -4.66 -10.09 6.92
C GLN A 147 -5.22 -10.76 5.65
N ASN A 148 -6.34 -11.46 5.77
CA ASN A 148 -6.99 -12.10 4.62
C ASN A 148 -7.52 -11.07 3.61
N ASP A 149 -8.19 -10.03 4.11
CA ASP A 149 -8.72 -8.94 3.31
C ASP A 149 -7.58 -8.18 2.61
N LEU A 150 -6.47 -7.88 3.30
CA LEU A 150 -5.31 -7.22 2.71
C LEU A 150 -4.63 -8.08 1.63
N LEU A 151 -4.48 -9.39 1.85
CA LEU A 151 -3.93 -10.30 0.84
C LEU A 151 -4.84 -10.39 -0.38
N LYS A 152 -6.16 -10.36 -0.17
CA LYS A 152 -7.13 -10.37 -1.25
C LYS A 152 -7.10 -9.06 -2.04
N ASP A 153 -7.17 -7.92 -1.37
CA ASP A 153 -7.10 -6.59 -2.01
C ASP A 153 -5.78 -6.41 -2.76
N LEU A 154 -4.66 -6.88 -2.21
CA LEU A 154 -3.38 -6.86 -2.90
C LEU A 154 -3.38 -7.78 -4.13
N SER A 155 -3.95 -8.98 -4.02
CA SER A 155 -4.07 -9.90 -5.16
C SER A 155 -4.97 -9.33 -6.26
N ASP A 156 -6.10 -8.75 -5.88
CA ASP A 156 -7.06 -8.14 -6.80
C ASP A 156 -6.44 -6.90 -7.46
N GLY A 157 -5.76 -6.04 -6.70
CA GLY A 157 -5.02 -4.89 -7.23
C GLY A 157 -3.88 -5.27 -8.17
N ILE A 158 -3.10 -6.32 -7.85
CA ILE A 158 -2.07 -6.85 -8.78
C ILE A 158 -2.71 -7.36 -10.06
N LYS A 159 -3.86 -8.05 -9.96
CA LYS A 159 -4.58 -8.56 -11.12
C LYS A 159 -5.11 -7.43 -11.99
N GLU A 160 -5.70 -6.40 -11.40
CA GLU A 160 -6.19 -5.21 -12.10
C GLU A 160 -5.05 -4.46 -12.80
N VAL A 161 -3.92 -4.21 -12.12
CA VAL A 161 -2.74 -3.59 -12.74
C VAL A 161 -2.19 -4.44 -13.88
N LYS A 162 -2.18 -5.76 -13.72
CA LYS A 162 -1.76 -6.68 -14.80
C LYS A 162 -2.70 -6.61 -15.99
N GLU A 163 -4.02 -6.64 -15.76
CA GLU A 163 -5.03 -6.55 -16.81
C GLU A 163 -4.97 -5.19 -17.52
N ALA A 164 -4.83 -4.09 -16.79
CA ALA A 164 -4.66 -2.75 -17.35
C ALA A 164 -3.41 -2.66 -18.22
N ARG A 165 -2.27 -3.18 -17.73
CA ARG A 165 -1.02 -3.23 -18.49
C ARG A 165 -1.13 -4.09 -19.75
N GLU A 166 -1.82 -5.23 -19.68
CA GLU A 166 -2.04 -6.09 -20.85
C GLU A 166 -2.89 -5.38 -21.92
N LEU A 167 -3.92 -4.64 -21.48
CA LEU A 167 -4.73 -3.81 -22.36
C LEU A 167 -3.93 -2.66 -22.97
N ASP A 168 -3.09 -1.99 -22.19
CA ASP A 168 -2.21 -0.92 -22.66
C ASP A 168 -1.19 -1.45 -23.68
N PHE A 169 -0.59 -2.62 -23.44
CA PHE A 169 0.30 -3.25 -24.41
C PHE A 169 -0.43 -3.67 -25.68
N SER A 170 -1.64 -4.21 -25.57
CA SER A 170 -2.46 -4.57 -26.73
C SER A 170 -2.87 -3.33 -27.54
N SER A 171 -3.21 -2.24 -26.86
CA SER A 171 -3.50 -0.92 -27.45
C SER A 171 -2.28 -0.36 -28.16
N LEU A 172 -1.11 -0.41 -27.51
CA LEU A 172 0.14 0.04 -28.08
C LEU A 172 0.54 -0.80 -29.30
N GLU A 173 0.41 -2.13 -29.22
CA GLU A 173 0.67 -3.03 -30.36
C GLU A 173 -0.22 -2.67 -31.55
N LYS A 174 -1.52 -2.47 -31.31
CA LYS A 174 -2.46 -2.06 -32.35
C LYS A 174 -2.12 -0.68 -32.92
N ALA A 175 -1.76 0.29 -32.09
CA ALA A 175 -1.36 1.62 -32.52
C ALA A 175 -0.05 1.58 -33.34
N VAL A 176 0.90 0.73 -32.94
CA VAL A 176 2.14 0.50 -33.69
C VAL A 176 1.86 -0.19 -35.02
N GLU A 177 1.01 -1.21 -35.06
CA GLU A 177 0.59 -1.86 -36.30
C GLU A 177 -0.11 -0.88 -37.25
N GLU A 178 -1.01 -0.04 -36.74
CA GLU A 178 -1.72 0.98 -37.50
C GLU A 178 -0.74 2.01 -38.07
N ARG A 179 0.18 2.53 -37.25
CA ARG A 179 1.23 3.44 -37.72
C ARG A 179 2.17 2.79 -38.73
N LEU A 180 2.51 1.51 -38.55
CA LEU A 180 3.35 0.77 -39.50
C LEU A 180 2.63 0.62 -40.85
N ALA A 181 1.33 0.31 -40.83
CA ALA A 181 0.51 0.20 -42.02
C ALA A 181 0.35 1.56 -42.72
N GLU A 182 0.09 2.62 -41.96
CA GLU A 182 -0.03 4.00 -42.46
C GLU A 182 1.27 4.48 -43.10
N VAL A 183 2.42 4.26 -42.44
CA VAL A 183 3.74 4.60 -42.98
C VAL A 183 4.04 3.76 -44.23
N SER A 184 3.75 2.46 -44.23
CA SER A 184 3.93 1.60 -45.41
C SER A 184 3.07 2.08 -46.59
N GLN A 185 1.83 2.50 -46.33
CA GLN A 185 0.93 3.03 -47.35
C GLN A 185 1.39 4.41 -47.83
N SER A 186 1.83 5.29 -46.93
CA SER A 186 2.36 6.62 -47.23
C SER A 186 3.63 6.54 -48.08
N ILE A 187 4.56 5.62 -47.77
CA ILE A 187 5.75 5.35 -48.58
C ILE A 187 5.32 4.83 -49.96
N THR A 188 4.36 3.91 -50.03
CA THR A 188 3.87 3.36 -51.30
C THR A 188 3.25 4.45 -52.17
N ALA A 189 2.43 5.33 -51.59
CA ALA A 189 1.84 6.47 -52.28
C ALA A 189 2.91 7.47 -52.76
N SER A 190 3.86 7.82 -51.88
CA SER A 190 4.96 8.74 -52.20
C SER A 190 5.87 8.19 -53.30
N VAL A 191 6.18 6.89 -53.28
CA VAL A 191 6.93 6.22 -54.36
C VAL A 191 6.11 6.21 -55.65
N GLY A 192 4.80 5.97 -55.57
CA GLY A 192 3.90 6.06 -56.72
C GLY A 192 3.96 7.44 -57.39
N GLU A 193 3.76 8.50 -56.61
CA GLU A 193 3.81 9.89 -57.07
C GLU A 193 5.21 10.26 -57.60
N PHE A 194 6.28 9.77 -56.98
CA PHE A 194 7.64 9.92 -57.48
C PHE A 194 7.86 9.20 -58.83
N THR A 195 7.31 8.00 -59.01
CA THR A 195 7.44 7.27 -60.28
C THR A 195 6.58 7.89 -61.39
N GLU A 196 5.42 8.44 -61.06
CA GLU A 196 4.55 9.16 -61.99
C GLU A 196 5.22 10.47 -62.43
N SER A 197 5.69 11.27 -61.49
CA SER A 197 6.44 12.50 -61.78
C SER A 197 7.74 12.22 -62.53
N GLN A 198 8.46 11.14 -62.23
CA GLN A 198 9.62 10.70 -63.02
C GLN A 198 9.23 10.32 -64.46
N GLY A 199 8.13 9.59 -64.65
CA GLY A 199 7.60 9.23 -65.95
C GLY A 199 7.14 10.44 -66.77
N GLU A 200 6.54 11.43 -66.12
CA GLU A 200 6.12 12.68 -66.74
C GLU A 200 7.34 13.53 -67.14
N VAL A 201 8.37 13.63 -66.29
CA VAL A 201 9.65 14.26 -66.65
C VAL A 201 10.34 13.53 -67.80
N GLN A 202 10.29 12.20 -67.85
CA GLN A 202 10.85 11.42 -68.95
C GLN A 202 10.07 11.64 -70.25
N THR A 203 8.74 11.77 -70.17
CA THR A 203 7.87 12.08 -71.30
C THR A 203 8.13 13.50 -71.81
N GLN A 204 8.23 14.47 -70.91
CA GLN A 204 8.61 15.84 -71.24
C GLN A 204 10.03 15.90 -71.84
N LEU A 205 10.98 15.09 -71.36
CA LEU A 205 12.32 14.99 -71.94
C LEU A 205 12.29 14.41 -73.37
N ALA A 206 11.48 13.38 -73.61
CA ALA A 206 11.30 12.78 -74.92
C ALA A 206 10.64 13.76 -75.91
N ASP A 207 9.63 14.50 -75.47
CA ASP A 207 8.99 15.57 -76.24
C ASP A 207 9.97 16.71 -76.54
N LEU A 208 10.73 17.17 -75.53
CA LEU A 208 11.75 18.20 -75.73
C LEU A 208 12.84 17.74 -76.71
N LYS A 209 13.24 16.46 -76.64
CA LYS A 209 14.21 15.85 -77.57
C LYS A 209 13.66 15.76 -78.98
N ALA A 210 12.37 15.44 -79.15
CA ALA A 210 11.72 15.44 -80.46
C ALA A 210 11.60 16.86 -81.03
N ARG A 211 11.21 17.84 -80.20
CA ARG A 211 11.16 19.25 -80.58
C ARG A 211 12.54 19.82 -80.90
N LEU A 212 13.58 19.43 -80.16
CA LEU A 212 14.97 19.82 -80.45
C LEU A 212 15.50 19.14 -81.72
N GLY A 213 15.12 17.89 -81.98
CA GLY A 213 15.44 17.18 -83.23
C GLY A 213 14.74 17.77 -84.46
N GLY A 214 13.63 18.50 -84.27
CA GLY A 214 12.89 19.20 -85.31
C GLY A 214 13.27 20.68 -85.51
N ILE A 215 14.22 21.22 -84.74
CA ILE A 215 14.63 22.64 -84.80
C ILE A 215 16.04 22.74 -85.41
N GLU A 216 16.09 23.15 -86.68
CA GLU A 216 17.34 23.42 -87.42
C GLU A 216 17.93 24.83 -87.16
N ASP A 217 17.41 25.60 -86.20
CA ASP A 217 17.83 26.99 -85.94
C ASP A 217 18.54 27.18 -84.58
N PRO A 218 19.84 27.55 -84.56
CA PRO A 218 20.69 27.58 -83.36
C PRO A 218 20.38 28.70 -82.35
N THR A 219 19.47 29.64 -82.66
CA THR A 219 19.14 30.77 -81.78
C THR A 219 18.10 30.42 -80.70
N LEU A 220 17.14 29.53 -81.00
CA LEU A 220 16.12 29.04 -80.06
C LEU A 220 16.70 28.14 -78.96
N ILE A 221 17.78 27.41 -79.28
CA ILE A 221 18.52 26.55 -78.35
C ILE A 221 19.07 27.35 -77.16
N LYS A 222 19.53 28.59 -77.42
CA LYS A 222 20.14 29.44 -76.38
C LYS A 222 19.11 29.99 -75.39
N GLN A 223 17.89 30.23 -75.85
CA GLN A 223 16.80 30.74 -75.01
C GLN A 223 16.22 29.65 -74.11
N GLN A 224 16.06 28.43 -74.63
CA GLN A 224 15.57 27.29 -73.85
C GLN A 224 16.56 26.83 -72.78
N ILE A 225 17.87 26.81 -73.08
CA ILE A 225 18.92 26.51 -72.07
C ILE A 225 18.89 27.52 -70.92
N GLY A 226 18.58 28.80 -71.20
CA GLY A 226 18.42 29.83 -70.17
C GLY A 226 17.25 29.56 -69.22
N THR A 227 16.09 29.15 -69.75
CA THR A 227 14.91 28.83 -68.95
C THR A 227 15.05 27.53 -68.15
N THR A 228 15.77 26.53 -68.68
CA THR A 228 16.08 25.30 -67.94
C THR A 228 17.05 25.57 -66.78
N GLY A 229 17.97 26.53 -66.96
CA GLY A 229 18.89 26.97 -65.91
C GLY A 229 18.18 27.65 -64.72
N SER A 230 17.14 28.44 -64.96
CA SER A 230 16.36 29.08 -63.89
C SER A 230 15.49 28.08 -63.13
N LEU A 231 14.85 27.14 -63.82
CA LEU A 231 14.02 26.08 -63.20
C LEU A 231 14.85 25.16 -62.28
N LYS A 232 16.08 24.82 -62.70
CA LYS A 232 16.97 24.01 -61.86
C LYS A 232 17.39 24.74 -60.58
N LYS A 233 17.51 26.07 -60.63
CA LYS A 233 17.90 26.90 -59.49
C LYS A 233 16.76 27.09 -58.49
N SER A 234 15.51 27.17 -58.96
CA SER A 234 14.33 27.18 -58.08
C SER A 234 14.08 25.81 -57.45
N LEU A 235 14.33 24.71 -58.17
CA LEU A 235 14.20 23.35 -57.63
C LEU A 235 15.18 23.12 -56.47
N SER A 236 16.47 23.47 -56.63
CA SER A 236 17.44 23.29 -55.55
C SER A 236 17.21 24.22 -54.36
N ALA A 237 16.52 25.34 -54.56
CA ALA A 237 16.17 26.26 -53.47
C ALA A 237 15.00 25.69 -52.64
N ALA A 238 13.96 25.16 -53.29
CA ALA A 238 12.84 24.52 -52.61
C ALA A 238 13.28 23.23 -51.87
N GLU A 239 14.19 22.44 -52.45
CA GLU A 239 14.77 21.26 -51.80
C GLU A 239 15.55 21.61 -50.53
N ALA A 240 16.31 22.71 -50.57
CA ALA A 240 17.07 23.21 -49.42
C ALA A 240 16.16 23.78 -48.32
N GLU A 241 15.05 24.42 -48.69
CA GLU A 241 14.07 24.99 -47.75
C GLU A 241 13.30 23.90 -47.00
N VAL A 242 12.86 22.86 -47.71
CA VAL A 242 12.17 21.69 -47.11
C VAL A 242 13.11 20.89 -46.19
N GLN A 243 14.40 20.73 -46.54
CA GLN A 243 15.37 20.07 -45.68
C GLN A 243 15.72 20.88 -44.42
N ALA A 244 15.75 22.22 -44.50
CA ALA A 244 16.06 23.07 -43.36
C ALA A 244 14.93 23.04 -42.32
N GLU A 245 13.68 23.27 -42.74
CA GLU A 245 12.55 23.34 -41.80
C GLU A 245 12.26 22.01 -41.11
N THR A 246 12.38 20.89 -41.84
CA THR A 246 12.16 19.56 -41.25
C THR A 246 13.30 19.11 -40.35
N ALA A 247 14.56 19.41 -40.69
CA ALA A 247 15.70 19.05 -39.86
C ALA A 247 15.75 19.86 -38.56
N ASP A 248 15.47 21.17 -38.62
CA ASP A 248 15.53 22.05 -37.45
C ASP A 248 14.38 21.75 -36.47
N SER A 249 13.16 21.53 -36.97
CA SER A 249 12.02 21.19 -36.11
C SER A 249 12.16 19.81 -35.45
N LEU A 250 12.75 18.83 -36.16
CA LEU A 250 12.98 17.50 -35.62
C LEU A 250 14.15 17.50 -34.63
N SER A 251 15.20 18.27 -34.89
CA SER A 251 16.34 18.47 -33.98
C SER A 251 15.91 19.14 -32.67
N ALA A 252 15.05 20.17 -32.75
CA ALA A 252 14.50 20.84 -31.57
C ALA A 252 13.66 19.90 -30.70
N SER A 253 12.77 19.10 -31.30
CA SER A 253 11.93 18.14 -30.57
C SER A 253 12.76 17.03 -29.91
N LEU A 254 13.79 16.54 -30.60
CA LEU A 254 14.69 15.50 -30.08
C LEU A 254 15.56 16.05 -28.93
N SER A 255 15.97 17.32 -29.00
CA SER A 255 16.65 18.02 -27.91
C SER A 255 15.74 18.17 -26.68
N ASP A 256 14.48 18.58 -26.85
CA ASP A 256 13.52 18.73 -25.75
C ASP A 256 13.20 17.40 -25.06
N VAL A 257 13.05 16.32 -25.83
CA VAL A 257 12.88 14.97 -25.28
C VAL A 257 14.14 14.53 -24.52
N ASN A 258 15.33 14.80 -25.06
CA ASN A 258 16.59 14.46 -24.41
C ASN A 258 16.75 15.18 -23.06
N VAL A 259 16.45 16.49 -23.00
CA VAL A 259 16.48 17.28 -21.75
C VAL A 259 15.50 16.72 -20.70
N LYS A 260 14.29 16.30 -21.11
CA LYS A 260 13.31 15.69 -20.19
C LYS A 260 13.78 14.34 -19.65
N ILE A 261 14.41 13.51 -20.50
CA ILE A 261 14.99 12.23 -20.10
C ILE A 261 16.13 12.46 -19.10
N GLU A 262 17.04 13.39 -19.37
CA GLU A 262 18.12 13.76 -18.45
C GLU A 262 17.57 14.25 -17.10
N SER A 263 16.52 15.08 -17.12
CA SER A 263 15.87 15.56 -15.90
C SER A 263 15.22 14.45 -15.09
N LEU A 264 14.62 13.45 -15.75
CA LEU A 264 14.03 12.29 -15.10
C LEU A 264 15.11 11.42 -14.43
N PHE A 265 16.24 11.21 -15.10
CA PHE A 265 17.36 10.49 -14.51
C PHE A 265 17.92 11.21 -13.28
N ALA A 266 18.13 12.53 -13.37
CA ALA A 266 18.61 13.32 -12.22
C ALA A 266 17.64 13.27 -11.02
N LYS A 267 16.32 13.27 -11.27
CA LYS A 267 15.31 13.12 -10.21
C LYS A 267 15.30 11.71 -9.63
N TYR A 268 15.49 10.68 -10.46
CA TYR A 268 15.57 9.30 -10.01
C TYR A 268 16.78 9.08 -9.10
N ASP A 269 17.96 9.57 -9.51
CA ASP A 269 19.18 9.49 -8.71
C ASP A 269 19.06 10.23 -7.38
N ALA A 270 18.41 11.40 -7.37
CA ALA A 270 18.13 12.15 -6.15
C ALA A 270 17.21 11.36 -5.20
N HIS A 271 16.16 10.72 -5.73
CA HIS A 271 15.23 9.90 -4.94
C HIS A 271 15.91 8.65 -4.37
N GLU A 272 16.71 7.96 -5.18
CA GLU A 272 17.49 6.79 -4.75
C GLU A 272 18.46 7.17 -3.61
N SER A 273 19.14 8.32 -3.72
CA SER A 273 20.03 8.81 -2.66
C SER A 273 19.28 9.14 -1.36
N SER A 274 18.08 9.73 -1.47
CA SER A 274 17.23 10.04 -0.32
C SER A 274 16.76 8.76 0.35
N PHE A 275 16.33 7.77 -0.45
CA PHE A 275 15.88 6.47 0.05
C PHE A 275 17.01 5.71 0.75
N ALA A 276 18.21 5.71 0.18
CA ALA A 276 19.40 5.13 0.80
C ALA A 276 19.74 5.81 2.14
N SER A 277 19.65 7.14 2.21
CA SER A 277 19.90 7.90 3.44
C SER A 277 18.86 7.61 4.53
N GLN A 278 17.60 7.46 4.14
CA GLN A 278 16.50 7.12 5.04
C GLN A 278 16.63 5.67 5.53
N GLY A 279 16.98 4.73 4.65
CA GLY A 279 17.27 3.35 5.01
C GLY A 279 18.41 3.24 6.02
N ALA A 280 19.48 4.03 5.84
CA ALA A 280 20.58 4.11 6.78
C ALA A 280 20.15 4.70 8.14
N ALA A 281 19.30 5.74 8.16
CA ALA A 281 18.78 6.31 9.38
C ALA A 281 17.87 5.32 10.15
N VAL A 282 17.03 4.57 9.44
CA VAL A 282 16.14 3.54 10.04
C VAL A 282 16.95 2.40 10.63
N GLU A 283 17.97 1.89 9.93
CA GLU A 283 18.83 0.84 10.49
C GLU A 283 19.65 1.35 11.68
N LYS A 284 20.07 2.62 11.68
CA LYS A 284 20.72 3.23 12.85
C LYS A 284 19.77 3.31 14.06
N ILE A 285 18.55 3.79 13.87
CA ILE A 285 17.54 3.85 14.96
C ILE A 285 17.26 2.43 15.49
N LYS A 286 17.13 1.45 14.61
CA LYS A 286 16.88 0.05 14.99
C LYS A 286 18.07 -0.56 15.76
N ALA A 287 19.30 -0.22 15.39
CA ALA A 287 20.49 -0.63 16.12
C ALA A 287 20.56 0.02 17.50
N ASP A 288 20.34 1.33 17.58
CA ASP A 288 20.32 2.10 18.82
C ASP A 288 19.24 1.56 19.78
N LEU A 289 18.02 1.31 19.28
CA LEU A 289 16.91 0.74 20.07
C LEU A 289 17.21 -0.68 20.58
N LYS A 290 17.87 -1.50 19.75
CA LYS A 290 18.24 -2.87 20.13
C LYS A 290 19.31 -2.88 21.21
N GLN A 291 20.28 -1.97 21.13
CA GLN A 291 21.30 -1.81 22.16
C GLN A 291 20.68 -1.36 23.48
N GLU A 292 19.80 -0.35 23.45
CA GLU A 292 19.12 0.13 24.66
C GLU A 292 18.20 -0.94 25.28
N LEU A 293 17.58 -1.81 24.48
CA LEU A 293 16.76 -2.93 24.97
C LEU A 293 17.62 -4.01 25.66
N GLU A 294 18.78 -4.36 25.10
CA GLU A 294 19.70 -5.31 25.74
C GLU A 294 20.31 -4.72 27.03
N GLU A 295 20.61 -3.42 27.07
CA GLU A 295 21.06 -2.73 28.27
C GLU A 295 19.97 -2.66 29.36
N LEU A 296 18.71 -2.46 28.97
CA LEU A 296 17.58 -2.48 29.90
C LEU A 296 17.34 -3.90 30.43
N LYS A 297 17.43 -4.90 29.55
CA LYS A 297 17.31 -6.31 29.92
C LYS A 297 18.40 -6.75 30.89
N SER A 298 19.66 -6.36 30.66
CA SER A 298 20.74 -6.66 31.62
C SER A 298 20.50 -6.00 32.97
N SER A 299 19.96 -4.78 32.99
CA SER A 299 19.63 -4.07 34.22
C SER A 299 18.49 -4.73 34.99
N VAL A 300 17.50 -5.32 34.29
CA VAL A 300 16.41 -6.09 34.90
C VAL A 300 16.90 -7.45 35.42
N GLU A 301 17.75 -8.14 34.67
CA GLU A 301 18.37 -9.40 35.12
C GLU A 301 19.27 -9.17 36.36
N GLU A 302 19.99 -8.06 36.41
CA GLU A 302 20.78 -7.67 37.59
C GLU A 302 19.88 -7.43 38.81
N LEU A 303 18.77 -6.69 38.65
CA LEU A 303 17.76 -6.53 39.70
C LEU A 303 17.18 -7.86 40.17
N GLN A 304 16.86 -8.75 39.24
CA GLN A 304 16.30 -10.06 39.54
C GLN A 304 17.30 -10.94 40.32
N SER A 305 18.60 -10.80 40.05
CA SER A 305 19.67 -11.52 40.77
C SER A 305 19.88 -11.05 42.21
N LYS A 306 19.49 -9.81 42.52
CA LYS A 306 19.60 -9.22 43.86
C LYS A 306 18.38 -9.51 44.76
N ILE A 307 17.33 -10.12 44.21
CA ILE A 307 16.18 -10.61 44.98
C ILE A 307 16.49 -12.05 45.43
N PRO A 308 16.77 -12.32 46.72
CA PRO A 308 17.06 -13.68 47.17
C PRO A 308 15.84 -14.60 47.01
N ALA A 309 16.05 -15.78 46.44
CA ALA A 309 15.00 -16.75 46.09
C ALA A 309 14.36 -17.48 47.30
N GLY A 310 14.50 -16.95 48.52
CA GLY A 310 13.93 -17.52 49.73
C GLY A 310 13.44 -16.40 50.63
N GLY A 311 12.13 -16.36 50.86
CA GLY A 311 11.47 -15.37 51.71
C GLY A 311 11.80 -15.55 53.19
N ASP A 312 13.04 -15.28 53.58
CA ASP A 312 13.44 -15.17 54.98
C ASP A 312 14.13 -13.82 55.23
N LEU A 313 13.44 -12.99 56.01
CA LEU A 313 13.81 -11.72 56.64
C LEU A 313 14.44 -10.62 55.77
N MET A 314 13.61 -9.60 55.52
CA MET A 314 13.97 -8.26 55.08
C MET A 314 15.11 -7.67 55.92
N GLU A 315 16.27 -7.48 55.29
CA GLU A 315 17.30 -6.54 55.73
C GLU A 315 17.00 -5.20 55.02
N SER A 316 16.81 -4.12 55.79
CA SER A 316 16.42 -2.79 55.28
C SER A 316 17.35 -2.27 54.19
N ASP A 317 18.64 -2.62 54.28
CA ASP A 317 19.68 -2.16 53.37
C ASP A 317 19.53 -2.75 51.95
N SER A 318 18.96 -3.96 51.82
CA SER A 318 18.63 -4.53 50.51
C SER A 318 17.39 -3.88 49.89
N MET A 319 16.42 -3.48 50.71
CA MET A 319 15.21 -2.79 50.24
C MET A 319 15.55 -1.37 49.75
N ASP A 320 16.42 -0.65 50.46
CA ASP A 320 16.89 0.68 50.08
C ASP A 320 17.78 0.62 48.82
N SER A 321 18.61 -0.41 48.67
CA SER A 321 19.40 -0.66 47.47
C SER A 321 18.52 -0.94 46.24
N ILE A 322 17.47 -1.77 46.41
CA ILE A 322 16.49 -2.04 45.34
C ILE A 322 15.71 -0.75 45.00
N SER A 323 15.30 0.04 46.01
CA SER A 323 14.59 1.30 45.78
C SER A 323 15.46 2.30 45.01
N LEU A 324 16.75 2.42 45.34
CA LEU A 324 17.69 3.28 44.61
C LEU A 324 17.91 2.82 43.16
N GLN A 325 17.93 1.51 42.90
CA GLN A 325 18.05 0.98 41.54
C GLN A 325 16.74 1.10 40.74
N VAL A 326 15.58 1.03 41.39
CA VAL A 326 14.29 1.34 40.76
C VAL A 326 14.21 2.83 40.41
N ASP A 327 14.66 3.72 41.28
CA ASP A 327 14.73 5.16 40.98
C ASP A 327 15.72 5.47 39.84
N ASP A 328 16.85 4.76 39.77
CA ASP A 328 17.81 4.88 38.67
C ASP A 328 17.21 4.34 37.36
N LEU A 329 16.50 3.22 37.41
CA LEU A 329 15.76 2.68 36.26
C LEU A 329 14.62 3.59 35.83
N GLU A 330 13.91 4.22 36.75
CA GLU A 330 12.84 5.18 36.45
C GLU A 330 13.43 6.46 35.82
N LYS A 331 14.59 6.92 36.29
CA LYS A 331 15.35 8.00 35.63
C LYS A 331 15.87 7.61 34.27
N ARG A 332 16.36 6.38 34.09
CA ARG A 332 16.84 5.87 32.80
C ARG A 332 15.68 5.64 31.83
N LEU A 333 14.52 5.19 32.31
CA LEU A 333 13.29 5.07 31.54
C LEU A 333 12.78 6.46 31.13
N ALA A 334 12.81 7.44 32.03
CA ALA A 334 12.49 8.83 31.70
C ALA A 334 13.50 9.45 30.72
N ALA A 335 14.78 9.08 30.81
CA ALA A 335 15.80 9.47 29.85
C ALA A 335 15.63 8.79 28.49
N VAL A 336 15.14 7.54 28.46
CA VAL A 336 14.76 6.81 27.24
C VAL A 336 13.49 7.40 26.64
N GLU A 337 12.50 7.81 27.43
CA GLU A 337 11.33 8.56 26.93
C GLU A 337 11.73 9.94 26.39
N ALA A 338 12.77 10.55 26.97
CA ALA A 338 13.35 11.80 26.49
C ALA A 338 14.24 11.63 25.24
N SER A 339 15.00 10.53 25.11
CA SER A 339 15.83 10.21 23.94
C SER A 339 15.01 9.64 22.77
N SER A 340 13.91 8.94 23.06
CA SER A 340 12.90 8.45 22.11
C SER A 340 12.08 9.57 21.47
N GLY A 341 12.29 10.83 21.85
CA GLY A 341 11.60 11.97 21.23
C GLY A 341 10.08 11.95 21.40
N MET A 342 9.55 11.26 22.43
CA MET A 342 8.11 11.07 22.61
C MET A 342 7.50 12.03 23.64
N LYS A 343 8.05 13.25 23.75
CA LYS A 343 7.45 14.36 24.50
C LYS A 343 6.53 15.17 23.57
N PRO A 344 5.24 15.39 23.90
CA PRO A 344 4.24 15.99 23.02
C PRO A 344 4.34 17.51 22.84
N GLU A 345 5.50 18.13 23.11
CA GLU A 345 5.66 19.59 23.10
C GLU A 345 6.83 20.12 22.25
N HIS A 346 7.44 19.31 21.37
CA HIS A 346 8.41 19.81 20.40
C HIS A 346 8.05 19.35 18.98
N LEU A 347 7.06 20.04 18.41
CA LEU A 347 6.65 19.97 17.00
C LEU A 347 7.76 20.53 16.09
N GLU A 348 8.79 19.76 15.79
CA GLU A 348 9.59 19.95 14.56
C GLU A 348 9.50 18.75 13.61
N SER A 349 9.00 17.60 14.10
CA SER A 349 8.60 16.47 13.26
C SER A 349 7.14 16.56 12.81
N SER A 350 6.27 17.24 13.57
CA SER A 350 4.90 17.55 13.14
C SER A 350 4.91 18.61 12.03
N THR A 351 5.75 19.65 12.11
CA THR A 351 5.88 20.60 11.00
C THR A 351 6.40 19.92 9.75
N LYS A 352 7.34 18.97 9.83
CA LYS A 352 7.77 18.21 8.64
C LYS A 352 6.72 17.24 8.12
N LEU A 353 5.93 16.60 8.97
CA LEU A 353 4.81 15.77 8.54
C LEU A 353 3.67 16.61 7.95
N GLU A 354 3.41 17.80 8.51
CA GLU A 354 2.50 18.80 7.94
C GLU A 354 3.04 19.40 6.64
N ASP A 355 4.35 19.65 6.54
CA ASP A 355 5.00 20.07 5.29
C ASP A 355 4.93 18.96 4.24
N HIS A 356 5.03 17.68 4.64
CA HIS A 356 4.85 16.54 3.76
C HIS A 356 3.39 16.35 3.34
N GLU A 357 2.43 16.52 4.26
CA GLU A 357 0.99 16.45 3.96
C GLU A 357 0.56 17.64 3.08
N GLU A 358 1.11 18.84 3.33
CA GLU A 358 0.90 20.04 2.51
C GLU A 358 1.59 19.91 1.15
N ALA A 359 2.78 19.31 1.09
CA ALA A 359 3.44 18.99 -0.19
C ALA A 359 2.67 17.92 -0.97
N ILE A 360 2.10 16.91 -0.31
CA ILE A 360 1.25 15.89 -0.94
C ILE A 360 -0.06 16.52 -1.42
N ALA A 361 -0.68 17.39 -0.63
CA ALA A 361 -1.88 18.12 -1.01
C ALA A 361 -1.61 19.06 -2.19
N ALA A 362 -0.50 19.80 -2.16
CA ALA A 362 -0.07 20.64 -3.29
C ALA A 362 0.25 19.79 -4.52
N LEU A 363 0.87 18.61 -4.37
CA LEU A 363 1.15 17.71 -5.47
C LEU A 363 -0.15 17.15 -6.07
N GLN A 364 -1.12 16.78 -5.22
CA GLN A 364 -2.45 16.32 -5.63
C GLN A 364 -3.24 17.43 -6.33
N GLU A 365 -3.18 18.66 -5.82
CA GLU A 365 -3.80 19.84 -6.44
C GLU A 365 -3.17 20.13 -7.81
N VAL A 366 -1.84 20.08 -7.92
CA VAL A 366 -1.14 20.24 -9.20
C VAL A 366 -1.48 19.10 -10.16
N LEU A 367 -1.57 17.85 -9.70
CA LEU A 367 -1.99 16.70 -10.52
C LEU A 367 -3.43 16.84 -11.00
N GLN A 368 -4.34 17.28 -10.13
CA GLN A 368 -5.73 17.49 -10.47
C GLN A 368 -5.90 18.65 -11.44
N LYS A 369 -5.17 19.76 -11.21
CA LYS A 369 -5.16 20.92 -12.09
C LYS A 369 -4.54 20.61 -13.45
N THR A 370 -3.42 19.90 -13.50
CA THR A 370 -2.81 19.45 -14.77
C THR A 370 -3.69 18.45 -15.49
N SER A 371 -4.37 17.54 -14.79
CA SER A 371 -5.37 16.65 -15.40
C SER A 371 -6.55 17.41 -15.96
N GLN A 372 -7.04 18.43 -15.25
CA GLN A 372 -8.14 19.28 -15.70
C GLN A 372 -7.73 20.19 -16.87
N GLU A 373 -6.50 20.72 -16.87
CA GLU A 373 -5.92 21.45 -18.00
C GLU A 373 -5.72 20.53 -19.21
N LEU A 374 -5.28 19.28 -19.01
CA LEU A 374 -5.13 18.29 -20.08
C LEU A 374 -6.48 17.87 -20.66
N ALA A 375 -7.51 17.71 -19.82
CA ALA A 375 -8.88 17.46 -20.24
C ALA A 375 -9.45 18.66 -21.03
N GLY A 376 -9.21 19.89 -20.55
CA GLY A 376 -9.62 21.12 -21.23
C GLY A 376 -8.89 21.32 -22.56
N LEU A 377 -7.58 21.00 -22.63
CA LEU A 377 -6.83 21.00 -23.90
C LEU A 377 -7.34 19.91 -24.85
N SER A 378 -7.66 18.72 -24.35
CA SER A 378 -8.23 17.63 -25.15
C SER A 378 -9.59 18.01 -25.72
N GLU A 379 -10.48 18.60 -24.91
CA GLU A 379 -11.79 19.08 -25.38
C GLU A 379 -11.65 20.25 -26.36
N SER A 380 -10.72 21.17 -26.12
CA SER A 380 -10.42 22.27 -27.05
C SER A 380 -9.85 21.77 -28.37
N MET A 381 -8.98 20.75 -28.34
CA MET A 381 -8.40 20.14 -29.54
C MET A 381 -9.46 19.38 -30.31
N GLU A 382 -10.29 18.58 -29.64
CA GLU A 382 -11.39 17.84 -30.25
C GLU A 382 -12.45 18.79 -30.83
N GLY A 383 -12.74 19.91 -30.14
CA GLY A 383 -13.63 20.97 -30.64
C GLY A 383 -13.07 21.70 -31.86
N ALA A 384 -11.78 22.04 -31.83
CA ALA A 384 -11.09 22.68 -32.95
C ALA A 384 -11.03 21.74 -34.17
N GLU A 385 -10.70 20.46 -33.97
CA GLU A 385 -10.71 19.43 -35.02
C GLU A 385 -12.11 19.24 -35.60
N LYS A 386 -13.15 19.10 -34.75
CA LYS A 386 -14.54 19.01 -35.22
C LYS A 386 -14.97 20.23 -36.03
N SER A 387 -14.60 21.44 -35.59
CA SER A 387 -14.92 22.67 -36.32
C SER A 387 -14.19 22.75 -37.67
N SER A 388 -12.91 22.34 -37.71
CA SER A 388 -12.11 22.32 -38.93
C SER A 388 -12.58 21.25 -39.90
N VAL A 389 -12.98 20.07 -39.39
CA VAL A 389 -13.57 19.00 -40.19
C VAL A 389 -14.92 19.42 -40.77
N GLU A 390 -15.77 20.09 -39.98
CA GLU A 390 -17.06 20.60 -40.46
C GLU A 390 -16.88 21.74 -41.49
N GLU A 391 -15.91 22.63 -41.30
CA GLU A 391 -15.56 23.66 -42.28
C GLU A 391 -15.02 23.05 -43.59
N LEU A 392 -14.11 22.06 -43.50
CA LEU A 392 -13.61 21.32 -44.65
C LEU A 392 -14.75 20.58 -45.37
N ARG A 393 -15.66 19.96 -44.62
CA ARG A 393 -16.83 19.28 -45.18
C ARG A 393 -17.74 20.26 -45.92
N SER A 394 -17.95 21.46 -45.37
CA SER A 394 -18.69 22.54 -46.02
C SER A 394 -18.00 23.01 -47.31
N LYS A 395 -16.67 23.19 -47.29
CA LYS A 395 -15.88 23.53 -48.49
C LYS A 395 -15.93 22.43 -49.55
N VAL A 396 -15.83 21.16 -49.16
CA VAL A 396 -15.96 20.01 -50.09
C VAL A 396 -17.36 19.95 -50.70
N ALA A 397 -18.41 20.22 -49.92
CA ALA A 397 -19.78 20.27 -50.44
C ALA A 397 -19.97 21.43 -51.44
N ALA A 398 -19.41 22.60 -51.15
CA ALA A 398 -19.43 23.75 -52.05
C ALA A 398 -18.68 23.46 -53.37
N LEU A 399 -17.46 22.91 -53.29
CA LEU A 399 -16.66 22.50 -54.44
C LEU A 399 -17.37 21.42 -55.28
N SER A 400 -18.04 20.46 -54.65
CA SER A 400 -18.85 19.45 -55.36
C SER A 400 -20.03 20.10 -56.11
N GLY A 401 -20.64 21.14 -55.53
CA GLY A 401 -21.66 21.96 -56.20
C GLY A 401 -21.13 22.70 -57.42
N GLU A 402 -19.97 23.35 -57.28
CA GLU A 402 -19.30 24.06 -58.38
C GLU A 402 -18.87 23.09 -59.50
N GLN A 403 -18.33 21.92 -59.15
CA GLN A 403 -17.96 20.88 -60.11
C GLN A 403 -19.16 20.40 -60.92
N LYS A 404 -20.33 20.18 -60.28
CA LYS A 404 -21.56 19.82 -60.98
C LYS A 404 -22.01 20.93 -61.94
N GLN A 405 -21.85 22.19 -61.53
CA GLN A 405 -22.20 23.34 -62.35
C GLN A 405 -21.26 23.51 -63.55
N LEU A 406 -19.96 23.26 -63.38
CA LEU A 406 -18.98 23.20 -64.47
C LEU A 406 -19.32 22.07 -65.45
N HIS A 407 -19.61 20.86 -64.96
CA HIS A 407 -20.03 19.76 -65.83
C HIS A 407 -21.29 20.07 -66.64
N ALA A 408 -22.26 20.77 -66.04
CA ALA A 408 -23.45 21.22 -66.75
C ALA A 408 -23.12 22.24 -67.85
N LYS A 409 -22.21 23.19 -67.57
CA LYS A 409 -21.73 24.17 -68.56
C LYS A 409 -20.94 23.50 -69.69
N ASP A 410 -20.11 22.52 -69.39
CA ASP A 410 -19.36 21.77 -70.40
C ASP A 410 -20.29 20.97 -71.31
N SER A 411 -21.35 20.37 -70.74
CA SER A 411 -22.36 19.67 -71.54
C SER A 411 -23.15 20.63 -72.44
N ASP A 412 -23.48 21.82 -71.95
CA ASP A 412 -24.14 22.86 -72.75
C ASP A 412 -23.23 23.37 -73.88
N LEU A 413 -21.94 23.61 -73.58
CA LEU A 413 -20.94 23.99 -74.57
C LEU A 413 -20.73 22.90 -75.63
N ASP A 414 -20.65 21.63 -75.25
CA ASP A 414 -20.56 20.52 -76.20
C ASP A 414 -21.79 20.46 -77.11
N GLY A 415 -22.98 20.71 -76.55
CA GLY A 415 -24.22 20.87 -77.32
C GLY A 415 -24.14 22.03 -78.33
N GLN A 416 -23.68 23.21 -77.90
CA GLN A 416 -23.50 24.37 -78.78
C GLN A 416 -22.47 24.11 -79.88
N VAL A 417 -21.34 23.48 -79.55
CA VAL A 417 -20.31 23.09 -80.53
C VAL A 417 -20.87 22.07 -81.53
N GLY A 418 -21.66 21.10 -81.06
CA GLY A 418 -22.37 20.15 -81.90
C GLY A 418 -23.32 20.84 -82.88
N GLU A 419 -24.13 21.78 -82.41
CA GLU A 419 -25.04 22.55 -83.26
C GLU A 419 -24.29 23.42 -84.28
N LEU A 420 -23.22 24.10 -83.86
CA LEU A 420 -22.37 24.89 -84.76
C LEU A 420 -21.75 24.01 -85.84
N LYS A 421 -21.31 22.80 -85.51
CA LYS A 421 -20.76 21.84 -86.47
C LYS A 421 -21.80 21.41 -87.51
N VAL A 422 -23.05 21.17 -87.09
CA VAL A 422 -24.16 20.87 -88.01
C VAL A 422 -24.46 22.06 -88.91
N ARG A 423 -24.52 23.28 -88.36
CA ARG A 423 -24.72 24.51 -89.15
C ARG A 423 -23.60 24.75 -90.15
N LEU A 424 -22.35 24.48 -89.77
CA LEU A 424 -21.20 24.60 -90.67
C LEU A 424 -21.30 23.60 -91.83
N ALA A 425 -21.65 22.34 -91.56
CA ALA A 425 -21.85 21.33 -92.59
C ALA A 425 -22.99 21.72 -93.55
N ALA A 426 -24.10 22.24 -93.03
CA ALA A 426 -25.20 22.75 -93.84
C ALA A 426 -24.80 23.97 -94.69
N LEU A 427 -23.97 24.87 -94.14
CA LEU A 427 -23.45 26.02 -94.86
C LEU A 427 -22.49 25.58 -95.98
N GLU A 428 -21.62 24.60 -95.73
CA GLU A 428 -20.73 24.01 -96.72
C GLU A 428 -21.50 23.27 -97.83
N GLU A 429 -22.58 22.57 -97.48
CA GLU A 429 -23.52 21.98 -98.46
C GLU A 429 -24.23 23.07 -99.28
N SER A 430 -24.66 24.17 -98.65
CA SER A 430 -25.27 25.30 -99.35
C SER A 430 -24.29 26.02 -100.28
N SER A 431 -23.02 26.13 -99.87
CA SER A 431 -21.95 26.72 -100.67
C SER A 431 -21.57 25.83 -101.85
N SER A 432 -21.63 24.50 -101.71
CA SER A 432 -21.39 23.56 -102.79
C SER A 432 -22.58 23.39 -103.74
N ARG A 433 -23.81 23.65 -103.27
CA ARG A 433 -25.02 23.77 -104.12
C ARG A 433 -25.15 25.12 -104.85
N MET A 434 -24.32 26.10 -104.51
CA MET A 434 -24.26 27.36 -105.23
C MET A 434 -23.68 27.07 -106.63
N ASN A 435 -24.56 27.00 -107.63
CA ASN A 435 -24.17 26.61 -108.98
C ASN A 435 -23.09 27.58 -109.51
N PRO A 436 -22.02 27.06 -110.15
CA PRO A 436 -20.95 27.89 -110.70
C PRO A 436 -21.49 28.90 -111.72
N GLU A 437 -22.59 28.58 -112.41
CA GLU A 437 -23.29 29.49 -113.32
C GLU A 437 -23.91 30.71 -112.59
N GLN A 438 -24.34 30.58 -111.33
CA GLN A 438 -24.82 31.72 -110.55
C GLN A 438 -23.66 32.59 -110.07
N LEU A 439 -22.53 32.00 -109.69
CA LEU A 439 -21.29 32.72 -109.39
C LEU A 439 -20.75 33.44 -110.62
N GLU A 440 -20.79 32.79 -111.78
CA GLU A 440 -20.36 33.38 -113.05
C GLU A 440 -21.35 34.45 -113.54
N SER A 441 -22.66 34.26 -113.33
CA SER A 441 -23.68 35.29 -113.55
C SER A 441 -23.52 36.50 -112.63
N LEU A 442 -23.22 36.30 -111.34
CA LEU A 442 -22.90 37.41 -110.45
C LEU A 442 -21.58 38.09 -110.84
N ARG A 443 -20.55 37.32 -111.19
CA ARG A 443 -19.26 37.86 -111.60
C ARG A 443 -19.39 38.69 -112.87
N THR A 444 -20.11 38.20 -113.87
CA THR A 444 -20.40 38.97 -115.10
C THR A 444 -21.27 40.19 -114.84
N MET A 445 -22.19 40.15 -113.87
CA MET A 445 -22.99 41.31 -113.49
C MET A 445 -22.13 42.36 -112.74
N VAL A 446 -21.20 41.92 -111.89
CA VAL A 446 -20.22 42.78 -111.22
C VAL A 446 -19.25 43.39 -112.24
N ASP A 447 -18.67 42.60 -113.13
CA ASP A 447 -17.80 43.08 -114.21
C ASP A 447 -18.55 44.07 -115.12
N GLY A 448 -19.84 43.83 -115.39
CA GLY A 448 -20.70 44.73 -116.16
C GLY A 448 -21.03 46.04 -115.44
N LEU A 449 -21.15 46.01 -114.10
CA LEU A 449 -21.30 47.21 -113.27
C LEU A 449 -19.99 47.98 -113.18
N GLU A 450 -18.86 47.29 -113.04
CA GLU A 450 -17.52 47.88 -113.01
C GLU A 450 -17.19 48.56 -114.35
N SER A 451 -17.52 47.92 -115.47
CA SER A 451 -17.42 48.54 -116.80
C SER A 451 -18.33 49.77 -116.96
N LYS A 452 -19.56 49.74 -116.40
CA LYS A 452 -20.44 50.91 -116.36
C LYS A 452 -19.89 52.03 -115.48
N ALA A 453 -19.28 51.70 -114.34
CA ALA A 453 -18.64 52.65 -113.47
C ALA A 453 -17.44 53.32 -114.16
N ALA A 454 -16.56 52.54 -114.79
CA ALA A 454 -15.44 53.05 -115.57
C ALA A 454 -15.90 53.91 -116.78
N LYS A 455 -17.05 53.57 -117.38
CA LYS A 455 -17.65 54.36 -118.48
C LYS A 455 -18.30 55.66 -118.01
N LEU A 456 -18.82 55.71 -116.79
CA LEU A 456 -19.26 56.96 -116.15
C LEU A 456 -18.06 57.82 -115.77
N GLU A 457 -17.00 57.21 -115.23
CA GLU A 457 -15.75 57.88 -114.88
C GLU A 457 -15.06 58.52 -116.12
N GLY A 458 -15.00 57.82 -117.25
CA GLY A 458 -14.49 58.39 -118.51
C GLY A 458 -15.42 59.43 -119.17
N HIS A 459 -16.71 59.48 -118.79
CA HIS A 459 -17.62 60.52 -119.24
C HIS A 459 -17.48 61.80 -118.41
N ASP A 460 -17.08 61.68 -117.14
CA ASP A 460 -16.72 62.81 -116.28
C ASP A 460 -15.34 63.42 -116.64
N GLU A 461 -14.41 62.67 -117.24
CA GLU A 461 -13.14 63.21 -117.78
C GLU A 461 -13.28 63.92 -119.14
N ALA A 462 -14.39 63.71 -119.86
CA ALA A 462 -14.64 64.30 -121.18
C ALA A 462 -15.50 65.59 -121.15
N ILE A 463 -16.02 65.95 -119.98
CA ILE A 463 -16.65 67.25 -119.67
C ILE A 463 -15.57 68.18 -119.12
#